data_AF-A0A2M7F4Y4-F1
#
_entry.id   AF-A0A2M7F4Y4-F1
#
_cell.length_a   1.000
_cell.length_b   1.000
_cell.length_c   1.000
_cell.angle_alpha   90.00
_cell.angle_beta   90.00
_cell.angle_gamma   90.00
#
_symmetry.space_group_name_H-M   'P 1'
#
loop_
_entity.id
_entity.type
_entity.pdbx_description
1 polymer ?
#
loop_
_entity_poly.entity_id
_entity_poly.type
_entity_poly.pdbx_seq_one_letter_code
_entity_poly.pdbx_strand_id
1 'polypeptide(L)'
;MLHLHEIETGAVVFIDANIFVYHFSKDSVFKDSCTKFLLRVENAEIHGVASAAVVMEAAHRLMMVEASAAIDVEIKNLLRYLKQHPEEVKKLTQHLIVPEKIEELNISIEPVTNALIKQSQNNKTKYGLLSNDALSIKIMESLGISLLASNDTDFKSVDWVTICTPVSKTS
;
A
#
# COMPACT_ATOMS: atom_id res chain seq x y z
N MET A 1 -3.75 9.74 -15.55
CA MET A 1 -2.96 8.62 -14.98
C MET A 1 -1.56 8.74 -15.49
N LEU A 2 -0.60 8.44 -14.62
CA LEU A 2 0.82 8.35 -14.92
C LEU A 2 1.31 6.95 -14.55
N HIS A 3 2.49 6.56 -14.99
CA HIS A 3 3.20 5.40 -14.49
C HIS A 3 4.20 5.78 -13.40
N LEU A 4 4.53 4.83 -12.53
CA LEU A 4 5.49 5.07 -11.43
C LEU A 4 6.86 5.60 -11.91
N HIS A 5 7.30 5.22 -13.11
CA HIS A 5 8.58 5.66 -13.66
C HIS A 5 8.53 7.08 -14.24
N GLU A 6 7.34 7.62 -14.49
CA GLU A 6 7.13 8.97 -15.04
C GLU A 6 7.05 10.05 -13.95
N ILE A 7 7.04 9.64 -12.67
CA ILE A 7 7.03 10.58 -11.55
C ILE A 7 8.33 11.40 -11.58
N GLU A 8 8.20 12.72 -11.57
CA GLU A 8 9.34 13.65 -11.59
C GLU A 8 10.14 13.62 -10.27
N THR A 9 11.44 13.90 -10.36
CA THR A 9 12.29 14.08 -9.19
C THR A 9 11.84 15.32 -8.39
N GLY A 10 11.83 15.20 -7.06
CA GLY A 10 11.35 16.23 -6.13
C GLY A 10 9.84 16.16 -5.86
N ALA A 11 9.10 15.28 -6.54
CA ALA A 11 7.68 15.11 -6.30
C ALA A 11 7.40 14.48 -4.92
N VAL A 12 6.23 14.83 -4.36
CA VAL A 12 5.69 14.19 -3.15
C VAL A 12 4.60 13.21 -3.56
N VAL A 13 4.71 11.96 -3.11
CA VAL A 13 3.83 10.87 -3.54
C VAL A 13 3.32 10.11 -2.33
N PHE A 14 2.00 9.95 -2.23
CA PHE A 14 1.40 9.05 -1.27
C PHE A 14 1.48 7.60 -1.82
N ILE A 15 1.96 6.67 -1.00
CA ILE A 15 2.21 5.29 -1.39
C ILE A 15 1.14 4.40 -0.76
N ASP A 16 0.44 3.65 -1.59
CA ASP A 16 -0.60 2.72 -1.17
C ASP A 16 -0.04 1.33 -0.80
N ALA A 17 -0.83 0.54 -0.05
CA ALA A 17 -0.43 -0.78 0.46
C ALA A 17 -0.05 -1.76 -0.65
N ASN A 18 -0.75 -1.70 -1.79
CA ASN A 18 -0.49 -2.61 -2.91
C ASN A 18 0.93 -2.47 -3.49
N ILE A 19 1.54 -1.29 -3.45
CA ILE A 19 2.91 -1.05 -3.95
C ILE A 19 3.92 -1.83 -3.12
N PHE A 20 3.78 -1.78 -1.79
CA PHE A 20 4.61 -2.56 -0.87
C PHE A 20 4.38 -4.07 -1.05
N VAL A 21 3.11 -4.50 -1.15
CA VAL A 21 2.77 -5.91 -1.36
C VAL A 21 3.42 -6.43 -2.65
N TYR A 22 3.37 -5.69 -3.75
CA TYR A 22 4.00 -6.10 -5.01
C TYR A 22 5.53 -6.12 -4.93
N HIS A 23 6.15 -5.15 -4.25
CA HIS A 23 7.59 -5.12 -4.05
C HIS A 23 8.08 -6.34 -3.24
N PHE A 24 7.41 -6.65 -2.12
CA PHE A 24 7.83 -7.74 -1.24
C PHE A 24 7.41 -9.13 -1.74
N SER A 25 6.34 -9.23 -2.54
CA SER A 25 5.94 -10.51 -3.17
C SER A 25 6.97 -10.96 -4.21
N LYS A 26 7.39 -12.22 -4.18
CA LYS A 26 8.38 -12.76 -5.12
C LYS A 26 7.83 -12.85 -6.55
N ASP A 27 6.59 -13.28 -6.70
CA ASP A 27 6.00 -13.63 -8.01
C ASP A 27 5.12 -12.52 -8.60
N SER A 28 5.15 -11.30 -8.04
CA SER A 28 4.37 -10.19 -8.57
C SER A 28 4.91 -9.74 -9.92
N VAL A 29 4.04 -9.68 -10.94
CA VAL A 29 4.37 -9.13 -12.27
C VAL A 29 4.73 -7.64 -12.24
N PHE A 30 4.35 -6.94 -11.17
CA PHE A 30 4.63 -5.52 -10.93
C PHE A 30 5.88 -5.28 -10.06
N LYS A 31 6.51 -6.35 -9.56
CA LYS A 31 7.62 -6.28 -8.59
C LYS A 31 8.71 -5.31 -9.03
N ASP A 32 9.18 -5.41 -10.27
CA ASP A 32 10.28 -4.57 -10.77
C ASP A 32 9.89 -3.09 -10.86
N SER A 33 8.66 -2.80 -11.28
CA SER A 33 8.18 -1.42 -11.36
C SER A 33 8.07 -0.80 -9.97
N CYS A 34 7.53 -1.53 -8.99
CA CYS A 34 7.44 -1.06 -7.60
C CYS A 34 8.82 -0.94 -6.94
N THR A 35 9.73 -1.89 -7.21
CA THR A 35 11.10 -1.86 -6.66
C THR A 35 11.87 -0.66 -7.19
N LYS A 36 11.84 -0.39 -8.50
CA LYS A 36 12.50 0.79 -9.08
C LYS A 36 11.94 2.09 -8.51
N PHE A 37 10.64 2.17 -8.30
CA PHE A 37 10.00 3.33 -7.68
C PHE A 37 10.45 3.53 -6.23
N LEU A 38 10.40 2.47 -5.40
CA LEU A 38 10.81 2.56 -4.00
C LEU A 38 12.31 2.86 -3.85
N LEU A 39 13.17 2.39 -4.76
CA LEU A 39 14.59 2.78 -4.79
C LEU A 39 14.77 4.29 -5.03
N ARG A 40 13.93 4.92 -5.85
CA ARG A 40 13.97 6.39 -6.03
C ARG A 40 13.53 7.13 -4.77
N VAL A 41 12.59 6.56 -4.02
CA VAL A 41 12.17 7.11 -2.72
C VAL A 41 13.30 6.98 -1.69
N GLU A 42 13.91 5.80 -1.60
CA GLU A 42 15.05 5.52 -0.74
C GLU A 42 16.23 6.48 -1.02
N ASN A 43 16.52 6.71 -2.31
CA ASN A 43 17.55 7.66 -2.76
C ASN A 43 17.16 9.14 -2.62
N ALA A 44 16.02 9.45 -1.99
CA ALA A 44 15.48 10.81 -1.83
C ALA A 44 15.25 11.58 -3.15
N GLU A 45 15.12 10.88 -4.28
CA GLU A 45 14.71 11.50 -5.55
C GLU A 45 13.22 11.83 -5.53
N ILE A 46 12.41 11.04 -4.81
CA ILE A 46 10.97 11.26 -4.62
C ILE A 46 10.70 11.26 -3.12
N HIS A 47 9.89 12.20 -2.65
CA HIS A 47 9.45 12.19 -1.26
C HIS A 47 8.23 11.27 -1.11
N GLY A 48 8.47 10.07 -0.57
CA GLY A 48 7.42 9.08 -0.30
C GLY A 48 6.73 9.33 1.04
N VAL A 49 5.39 9.28 1.03
CA VAL A 49 4.55 9.38 2.22
C VAL A 49 3.63 8.17 2.28
N ALA A 50 3.47 7.55 3.44
CA ALA A 50 2.46 6.52 3.67
C ALA A 50 1.82 6.74 5.05
N SER A 51 0.68 6.11 5.33
CA SER A 51 0.10 6.16 6.67
C SER A 51 0.42 4.90 7.47
N ALA A 52 0.37 4.99 8.80
CA ALA A 52 0.47 3.81 9.65
C ALA A 52 -0.60 2.74 9.32
N ALA A 53 -1.79 3.15 8.85
CA ALA A 53 -2.81 2.21 8.38
C ALA A 53 -2.39 1.47 7.11
N VAL A 54 -1.73 2.15 6.17
CA VAL A 54 -1.18 1.53 4.94
C VAL A 54 -0.09 0.52 5.29
N VAL A 55 0.82 0.84 6.21
CA VAL A 55 1.87 -0.08 6.67
C VAL A 55 1.25 -1.35 7.26
N MET A 56 0.26 -1.19 8.15
CA MET A 56 -0.45 -2.32 8.75
C MET A 56 -1.22 -3.15 7.71
N GLU A 57 -1.83 -2.51 6.72
CA GLU A 57 -2.50 -3.21 5.64
C GLU A 57 -1.52 -4.02 4.78
N ALA A 58 -0.38 -3.43 4.41
CA ALA A 58 0.65 -4.12 3.64
C ALA A 58 1.18 -5.34 4.38
N ALA A 59 1.47 -5.21 5.68
CA ALA A 59 1.89 -6.32 6.53
C ALA A 59 0.83 -7.42 6.58
N HIS A 60 -0.44 -7.08 6.79
CA HIS A 60 -1.54 -8.04 6.81
C HIS A 60 -1.69 -8.77 5.46
N ARG A 61 -1.62 -8.03 4.34
CA ARG A 61 -1.73 -8.63 3.00
C ARG A 61 -0.56 -9.57 2.70
N LEU A 62 0.66 -9.23 3.11
CA LEU A 62 1.82 -10.11 2.95
C LEU A 62 1.73 -11.36 3.82
N MET A 63 1.18 -11.27 5.03
CA MET A 63 0.87 -12.44 5.85
C MET A 63 -0.07 -13.41 5.09
N MET A 64 -1.10 -12.87 4.43
CA MET A 64 -2.05 -13.68 3.65
C MET A 64 -1.40 -14.29 2.41
N VAL A 65 -0.52 -13.55 1.72
CA VAL A 65 0.26 -14.07 0.58
C VAL A 65 1.16 -15.23 1.03
N GLU A 66 1.93 -15.04 2.10
CA GLU A 66 2.80 -16.08 2.67
C GLU A 66 2.01 -17.32 3.08
N ALA A 67 0.90 -17.14 3.80
CA ALA A 67 0.03 -18.22 4.24
C ALA A 67 -0.56 -18.99 3.05
N SER A 68 -0.96 -18.30 1.98
CA SER A 68 -1.51 -18.95 0.78
C SER A 68 -0.48 -19.79 0.01
N ALA A 69 0.81 -19.45 0.12
CA ALA A 69 1.89 -20.21 -0.48
C ALA A 69 2.33 -21.41 0.40
N ALA A 70 2.19 -21.29 1.73
CA ALA A 70 2.65 -22.29 2.68
C ALA A 70 1.59 -23.32 3.07
N ILE A 71 0.30 -22.98 2.96
CA ILE A 71 -0.81 -23.79 3.47
C ILE A 71 -1.71 -24.19 2.31
N ASP A 72 -1.95 -25.49 2.15
CA ASP A 72 -2.86 -26.04 1.13
C ASP A 72 -4.32 -25.89 1.54
N VAL A 73 -4.80 -24.65 1.55
CA VAL A 73 -6.19 -24.27 1.86
C VAL A 73 -6.66 -23.25 0.82
N GLU A 74 -7.90 -23.41 0.34
CA GLU A 74 -8.51 -22.44 -0.57
C GLU A 74 -8.46 -21.01 0.03
N ILE A 75 -8.07 -20.02 -0.78
CA ILE A 75 -7.88 -18.61 -0.35
C ILE A 75 -9.08 -18.07 0.43
N LYS A 76 -10.32 -18.38 0.01
CA LYS A 76 -11.56 -17.95 0.68
C LYS A 76 -11.70 -18.49 2.13
N ASN A 77 -11.06 -19.61 2.44
CA ASN A 77 -11.10 -20.28 3.74
C ASN A 77 -9.86 -19.97 4.60
N LEU A 78 -8.80 -19.44 4.01
CA LEU A 78 -7.50 -19.25 4.63
C LEU A 78 -7.57 -18.40 5.91
N LEU A 79 -8.30 -17.28 5.89
CA LEU A 79 -8.45 -16.43 7.08
C LEU A 79 -9.12 -17.16 8.25
N ARG A 80 -10.14 -17.97 7.96
CA ARG A 80 -10.82 -18.78 8.97
C ARG A 80 -9.89 -19.86 9.51
N TYR A 81 -9.13 -20.50 8.63
CA TYR A 81 -8.15 -21.51 9.00
C TYR A 81 -7.06 -20.95 9.93
N LEU A 82 -6.43 -19.82 9.57
CA LEU A 82 -5.40 -19.17 10.39
C LEU A 82 -5.90 -18.82 11.81
N LYS A 83 -7.16 -18.36 11.93
CA LYS A 83 -7.79 -18.09 13.24
C LYS A 83 -7.98 -19.35 14.09
N GLN A 84 -8.19 -20.51 13.46
CA GLN A 84 -8.35 -21.81 14.13
C GLN A 84 -7.00 -22.48 14.41
N HIS A 85 -5.94 -22.09 13.70
CA HIS A 85 -4.60 -22.66 13.80
C HIS A 85 -3.53 -21.58 14.09
N PRO A 86 -3.48 -21.02 15.32
CA PRO A 86 -2.49 -19.99 15.67
C PRO A 86 -1.04 -20.42 15.50
N GLU A 87 -0.75 -21.73 15.63
CA GLU A 87 0.60 -22.26 15.40
C GLU A 87 1.08 -22.10 13.96
N GLU A 88 0.17 -22.10 12.98
CA GLU A 88 0.53 -21.80 11.59
C GLU A 88 0.81 -20.30 11.40
N VAL A 89 0.06 -19.43 12.07
CA VAL A 89 0.32 -17.98 12.06
C VAL A 89 1.72 -17.67 12.61
N LYS A 90 2.14 -18.34 13.68
CA LYS A 90 3.47 -18.15 14.29
C LYS A 90 4.64 -18.55 13.37
N LYS A 91 4.40 -19.39 12.36
CA LYS A 91 5.43 -19.78 11.38
C LYS A 91 5.57 -18.76 10.24
N LEU A 92 4.61 -17.86 10.08
CA LEU A 92 4.66 -16.80 9.08
C LEU A 92 5.65 -15.73 9.54
N THR A 93 6.58 -15.35 8.67
CA THR A 93 7.70 -14.46 9.02
C THR A 93 7.86 -13.28 8.06
N GLN A 94 7.33 -13.38 6.83
CA GLN A 94 7.52 -12.34 5.82
C GLN A 94 6.80 -11.02 6.18
N HIS A 95 5.72 -11.10 6.94
CA HIS A 95 4.97 -9.92 7.38
C HIS A 95 5.67 -9.14 8.52
N LEU A 96 6.55 -9.79 9.28
CA LEU A 96 7.19 -9.20 10.47
C LEU A 96 8.21 -8.12 10.09
N ILE A 97 8.87 -8.28 8.95
CA ILE A 97 9.92 -7.37 8.48
C ILE A 97 9.37 -6.16 7.72
N VAL A 98 8.06 -6.11 7.45
CA VAL A 98 7.47 -5.07 6.60
C VAL A 98 7.61 -3.68 7.21
N PRO A 99 7.28 -3.46 8.50
CA PRO A 99 7.46 -2.15 9.12
C PRO A 99 8.93 -1.71 9.10
N GLU A 100 9.85 -2.58 9.51
CA GLU A 100 11.30 -2.30 9.54
C GLU A 100 11.83 -1.94 8.15
N LYS A 101 11.46 -2.71 7.12
CA LYS A 101 11.87 -2.41 5.74
C LYS A 101 11.26 -1.13 5.19
N ILE A 102 10.05 -0.78 5.60
CA ILE A 102 9.44 0.49 5.19
C ILE A 102 10.15 1.67 5.86
N GLU A 103 10.58 1.52 7.12
CA GLU A 103 11.41 2.52 7.80
C GLU A 103 12.75 2.74 7.10
N GLU A 104 13.36 1.68 6.55
CA GLU A 104 14.61 1.77 5.76
C GLU A 104 14.45 2.55 4.45
N LEU A 105 13.25 2.60 3.86
CA LEU A 105 12.99 3.20 2.54
C LEU A 105 12.91 4.74 2.53
N ASN A 106 13.28 5.42 3.63
CA ASN A 106 13.18 6.89 3.75
C ASN A 106 11.76 7.44 3.49
N ILE A 107 10.73 6.68 3.88
CA ILE A 107 9.32 7.05 3.71
C ILE A 107 8.84 7.78 4.97
N SER A 108 8.10 8.87 4.79
CA SER A 108 7.44 9.56 5.90
C SER A 108 6.15 8.82 6.28
N ILE A 109 6.07 8.34 7.52
CA ILE A 109 4.92 7.59 8.02
C ILE A 109 4.00 8.47 8.85
N GLU A 110 2.82 8.74 8.31
CA GLU A 110 1.82 9.59 8.92
C GLU A 110 0.97 8.83 9.94
N PRO A 111 0.86 9.35 11.19
CA PRO A 111 0.05 8.72 12.22
C PRO A 111 -1.44 8.86 11.92
N VAL A 112 -2.21 7.82 12.21
CA VAL A 112 -3.66 7.86 12.07
C VAL A 112 -4.30 8.34 13.36
N THR A 113 -4.97 9.49 13.30
CA THR A 113 -5.67 10.07 14.45
C THR A 113 -7.19 9.87 14.35
N ASN A 114 -7.88 9.90 15.49
CA ASN A 114 -9.35 9.84 15.50
C ASN A 114 -10.00 11.00 14.73
N ALA A 115 -9.34 12.17 14.67
CA ALA A 115 -9.82 13.31 13.88
C ALA A 115 -9.81 12.97 12.38
N LEU A 116 -8.72 12.39 11.87
CA LEU A 116 -8.62 11.95 10.48
C LEU A 116 -9.66 10.86 10.14
N ILE A 117 -9.87 9.90 11.04
CA ILE A 117 -10.89 8.84 10.88
C ILE A 117 -12.31 9.44 10.79
N LYS A 118 -12.64 10.43 11.62
CA LYS A 118 -13.94 11.10 11.56
C LYS A 118 -14.12 11.88 10.26
N GLN A 119 -13.08 12.61 9.86
CA GLN A 119 -13.13 13.41 8.63
C GLN A 119 -13.19 12.55 7.37
N SER A 120 -12.57 11.35 7.38
CA SER A 120 -12.60 10.44 6.24
C SER A 120 -13.99 9.85 5.96
N GLN A 121 -14.93 9.89 6.92
CA GLN A 121 -16.29 9.39 6.68
C GLN A 121 -17.00 10.17 5.55
N ASN A 122 -16.70 11.47 5.39
CA ASN A 122 -17.23 12.27 4.29
C ASN A 122 -16.69 11.82 2.93
N ASN A 123 -15.45 11.30 2.88
CA ASN A 123 -14.87 10.79 1.64
C ASN A 123 -15.52 9.49 1.19
N LYS A 124 -16.00 8.66 2.13
CA LYS A 124 -16.74 7.43 1.82
C LYS A 124 -18.03 7.73 1.06
N THR A 125 -18.81 8.69 1.55
CA THR A 125 -20.08 9.07 0.92
C THR A 125 -19.86 9.86 -0.37
N LYS A 126 -18.83 10.71 -0.42
CA LYS A 126 -18.53 11.52 -1.60
C LYS A 126 -17.99 10.70 -2.78
N TYR A 127 -17.06 9.78 -2.52
CA TYR A 127 -16.30 9.07 -3.57
C TYR A 127 -16.61 7.56 -3.65
N GLY A 128 -17.44 7.03 -2.73
CA GLY A 128 -17.77 5.60 -2.69
C GLY A 128 -16.64 4.70 -2.19
N LEU A 129 -15.66 5.26 -1.48
CA LEU A 129 -14.44 4.56 -1.06
C LEU A 129 -14.64 3.69 0.19
N LEU A 130 -13.88 2.59 0.27
CA LEU A 130 -13.76 1.78 1.47
C LEU A 130 -12.99 2.50 2.57
N SER A 131 -12.95 1.89 3.76
CA SER A 131 -12.48 2.58 4.98
C SER A 131 -11.04 3.08 4.92
N ASN A 132 -10.09 2.25 4.48
CA ASN A 132 -8.69 2.63 4.41
C ASN A 132 -8.45 3.61 3.26
N ASP A 133 -9.08 3.41 2.10
CA ASP A 133 -8.94 4.30 0.94
C ASP A 133 -9.46 5.71 1.25
N ALA A 134 -10.63 5.81 1.87
CA ALA A 134 -11.19 7.09 2.29
C ALA A 134 -10.28 7.82 3.29
N LEU A 135 -9.60 7.06 4.18
CA LEU A 135 -8.63 7.60 5.12
C LEU A 135 -7.35 8.07 4.41
N SER A 136 -6.80 7.28 3.49
CA SER A 136 -5.66 7.67 2.65
C SER A 136 -5.94 8.97 1.90
N ILE A 137 -7.11 9.08 1.26
CA ILE A 137 -7.54 10.31 0.59
C ILE A 137 -7.64 11.49 1.56
N LYS A 138 -8.12 11.26 2.80
CA LYS A 138 -8.20 12.33 3.79
C LYS A 138 -6.83 12.83 4.24
N ILE A 139 -5.87 11.91 4.40
CA ILE A 139 -4.49 12.23 4.76
C ILE A 139 -3.84 13.01 3.62
N MET A 140 -3.96 12.52 2.39
CA MET A 140 -3.48 13.19 1.18
C MET A 140 -4.01 14.63 1.08
N GLU A 141 -5.31 14.83 1.29
CA GLU A 141 -5.95 16.16 1.28
C GLU A 141 -5.35 17.07 2.37
N SER A 142 -5.13 16.54 3.57
CA SER A 142 -4.56 17.32 4.69
C SER A 142 -3.11 17.74 4.47
N LEU A 143 -2.37 16.98 3.66
CA LEU A 143 -0.96 17.22 3.36
C LEU A 143 -0.75 17.92 1.99
N GLY A 144 -1.82 18.14 1.23
CA GLY A 144 -1.75 18.72 -0.11
C GLY A 144 -1.08 17.80 -1.14
N ILE A 145 -1.10 16.49 -0.94
CA ILE A 145 -0.46 15.50 -1.82
C ILE A 145 -1.46 15.04 -2.88
N SER A 146 -1.19 15.29 -4.16
CA SER A 146 -2.08 14.90 -5.27
C SER A 146 -1.64 13.66 -6.04
N LEU A 147 -0.40 13.18 -5.85
CA LEU A 147 0.11 11.97 -6.50
C LEU A 147 -0.10 10.75 -5.60
N LEU A 148 -0.71 9.70 -6.16
CA LEU A 148 -0.96 8.43 -5.48
C LEU A 148 -0.29 7.29 -6.24
N ALA A 149 0.73 6.67 -5.66
CA ALA A 149 1.26 5.41 -6.14
C ALA A 149 0.32 4.27 -5.72
N SER A 150 -0.51 3.79 -6.65
CA SER A 150 -1.44 2.69 -6.42
C SER A 150 -1.78 1.99 -7.75
N ASN A 151 -2.14 0.72 -7.66
CA ASN A 151 -2.77 -0.03 -8.76
C ASN A 151 -4.28 -0.23 -8.55
N ASP A 152 -4.87 0.41 -7.54
CA ASP A 152 -6.29 0.28 -7.24
C ASP A 152 -7.12 1.25 -8.10
N THR A 153 -8.16 0.71 -8.73
CA THR A 153 -9.06 1.49 -9.58
C THR A 153 -10.10 2.28 -8.81
N ASP A 154 -10.31 1.98 -7.53
CA ASP A 154 -11.33 2.63 -6.70
C ASP A 154 -11.03 4.12 -6.51
N PHE A 155 -9.76 4.52 -6.54
CA PHE A 155 -9.35 5.93 -6.48
C PHE A 155 -9.71 6.76 -7.73
N LYS A 156 -10.17 6.13 -8.83
CA LYS A 156 -10.55 6.86 -10.05
C LYS A 156 -11.74 7.81 -9.85
N SER A 157 -12.54 7.60 -8.80
CA SER A 157 -13.64 8.49 -8.43
C SER A 157 -13.16 9.81 -7.80
N VAL A 158 -11.87 9.92 -7.44
CA VAL A 158 -11.27 11.10 -6.80
C VAL A 158 -10.61 11.98 -7.86
N ASP A 159 -11.28 13.04 -8.24
CA ASP A 159 -10.94 13.93 -9.37
C ASP A 159 -9.63 14.71 -9.22
N TRP A 160 -9.24 15.04 -7.99
CA TRP A 160 -8.02 15.80 -7.70
C TRP A 160 -6.77 14.94 -7.50
N VAL A 161 -6.90 13.61 -7.51
CA VAL A 161 -5.78 12.67 -7.35
C VAL A 161 -5.31 12.16 -8.71
N THR A 162 -4.00 12.26 -8.95
CA THR A 162 -3.33 11.61 -10.07
C THR A 162 -2.78 10.27 -9.62
N ILE A 163 -3.39 9.19 -10.13
CA ILE A 163 -2.94 7.82 -9.88
C ILE A 163 -1.71 7.51 -10.74
N CYS A 164 -0.65 7.06 -10.08
CA CYS A 164 0.61 6.60 -10.64
C CYS A 164 0.67 5.06 -10.56
N THR A 165 0.49 4.35 -11.67
CA THR A 165 0.35 2.89 -11.70
C THR A 165 1.67 2.17 -12.00
N PRO A 166 1.90 0.97 -11.44
CA PRO A 166 3.03 0.15 -11.85
C PRO A 166 2.83 -0.43 -13.25
N VAL A 167 3.93 -0.69 -13.96
CA VAL A 167 3.93 -1.38 -15.26
C VAL A 167 4.31 -2.85 -15.06
N SER A 168 3.60 -3.76 -15.71
CA SER A 168 3.91 -5.19 -15.66
C SER A 168 5.16 -5.53 -16.46
N LYS A 169 5.87 -6.61 -16.11
CA LYS A 169 7.04 -7.13 -16.86
C LYS A 169 6.79 -7.48 -18.34
N THR A 170 5.54 -7.47 -18.80
CA THR A 170 5.15 -7.71 -20.19
C THR A 170 4.57 -6.42 -20.79
N SER A 171 5.46 -5.57 -21.31
CA SER A 171 5.18 -4.55 -22.33
C SER A 171 6.42 -4.37 -23.18
#